data_AF-A0A7K4TM95-F1
#
_entry.id   AF-A0A7K4TM95-F1
#
_cell.length_a   1.000
_cell.length_b   1.000
_cell.length_c   1.000
_cell.angle_alpha   90.00
_cell.angle_beta   90.00
_cell.angle_gamma   90.00
#
_symmetry.space_group_name_H-M   'P 1'
#
loop_
_entity.id
_entity.type
_entity.pdbx_description
1 polymer ?
#
loop_
_entity_poly.entity_id
_entity_poly.type
_entity_poly.pdbx_seq_one_letter_code
_entity_poly.pdbx_strand_id
1 'polypeptide(L)'
;KCQLCDRSPPEPAAVLCEQCEVLYCAACQLRCHPARGPFAKHRLVPPPAHPGAPGGGGDGGGGKGAGGGRKLPTCAEHDLENYSMYCVSCRSPVCYQCLEEGKHSKHDVKALGAMWKQHKAQLSQALNGVSDKAKEAKEFLVQLKNLLQQIQENGLDYEACLVAQCDALVDALTRQKAKLLTKVTKEREHKLKVVWDQINHCTLKLRQSTGLMEYCLEVIKENDPSGFLQISDALIKRVQVSQEQWVKGALEPKVSAEFDLTLDSEPLLQSIHQLDFIQMKCRVPVSVPPVPLLQLEKCCTRNNSVTLAWRMPPLSHNPVEGYILELDDGDGGQFR
;
A
#
# COMPACT_ATOMS: atom_id res chain seq x y z
N LYS A 1 36.50 -26.01 1.37
CA LYS A 1 36.22 -24.56 1.16
C LYS A 1 35.46 -24.02 2.36
N CYS A 2 35.50 -22.71 2.63
CA CYS A 2 34.78 -22.11 3.75
C CYS A 2 33.27 -22.36 3.64
N GLN A 3 32.64 -22.75 4.74
CA GLN A 3 31.20 -23.10 4.79
C GLN A 3 30.31 -21.92 5.20
N LEU A 4 30.91 -20.78 5.58
CA LEU A 4 30.20 -19.58 6.07
C LEU A 4 30.55 -18.31 5.27
N CYS A 5 31.10 -18.48 4.06
CA CYS A 5 31.36 -17.36 3.17
C CYS A 5 30.08 -16.92 2.45
N ASP A 6 29.75 -15.63 2.56
CA ASP A 6 28.67 -15.00 1.77
C ASP A 6 29.11 -14.67 0.33
N ARG A 7 30.39 -14.91 -0.01
CA ARG A 7 30.98 -14.65 -1.34
C ARG A 7 30.92 -15.89 -2.23
N SER A 8 30.62 -15.68 -3.52
CA SER A 8 30.66 -16.72 -4.54
C SER A 8 31.75 -16.43 -5.59
N PRO A 9 32.74 -17.33 -5.80
CA PRO A 9 32.89 -18.61 -5.12
C PRO A 9 33.44 -18.48 -3.67
N PRO A 10 33.17 -19.46 -2.79
CA PRO A 10 33.67 -19.46 -1.41
C PRO A 10 35.19 -19.57 -1.35
N GLU A 11 35.79 -18.80 -0.44
CA GLU A 11 37.24 -18.83 -0.21
C GLU A 11 37.73 -20.20 0.31
N PRO A 12 39.02 -20.55 0.07
CA PRO A 12 39.62 -21.71 0.68
C PRO A 12 39.54 -21.62 2.21
N ALA A 13 39.28 -22.76 2.86
CA ALA A 13 39.27 -22.82 4.31
C ALA A 13 40.72 -22.73 4.81
N ALA A 14 40.95 -21.91 5.84
CA ALA A 14 42.24 -21.77 6.50
C ALA A 14 42.31 -22.60 7.78
N VAL A 15 41.17 -22.84 8.44
CA VAL A 15 41.07 -23.57 9.71
C VAL A 15 39.79 -24.40 9.80
N LEU A 16 39.87 -25.51 10.54
CA LEU A 16 38.75 -26.34 11.00
C LEU A 16 38.64 -26.17 12.52
N CYS A 17 37.43 -25.88 13.02
CA CYS A 17 37.17 -25.95 14.45
C CYS A 17 36.69 -27.35 14.82
N GLU A 18 37.46 -28.09 15.63
CA GLU A 18 37.11 -29.48 15.99
C GLU A 18 35.79 -29.59 16.78
N GLN A 19 35.46 -28.57 17.58
CA GLN A 19 34.24 -28.56 18.40
C GLN A 19 32.99 -28.10 17.65
N CYS A 20 33.16 -27.41 16.52
CA CYS A 20 32.05 -26.95 15.70
C CYS A 20 31.91 -27.79 14.42
N GLU A 21 32.95 -28.53 14.05
CA GLU A 21 33.06 -29.28 12.79
C GLU A 21 32.86 -28.39 11.54
N VAL A 22 33.19 -27.10 11.65
CA VAL A 22 33.03 -26.10 10.57
C VAL A 22 34.39 -25.64 10.05
N LEU A 23 34.47 -25.52 8.72
CA LEU A 23 35.61 -24.98 7.98
C LEU A 23 35.44 -23.47 7.74
N TYR A 24 36.41 -22.67 8.21
CA TYR A 24 36.40 -21.21 8.09
C TYR A 24 37.55 -20.72 7.20
N CYS A 25 37.31 -19.71 6.35
CA CYS A 25 38.40 -18.86 5.84
C CYS A 25 38.84 -17.88 6.94
N ALA A 26 39.99 -17.22 6.76
CA ALA A 26 40.55 -16.29 7.75
C ALA A 26 39.58 -15.17 8.15
N ALA A 27 38.84 -14.60 7.18
CA ALA A 27 37.86 -13.55 7.45
C ALA A 27 36.64 -14.07 8.22
N CYS A 28 36.13 -15.25 7.87
CA CYS A 28 34.98 -15.85 8.54
C CYS A 28 35.33 -16.35 9.95
N GLN A 29 36.56 -16.80 10.17
CA GLN A 29 37.06 -17.15 11.51
C GLN A 29 36.98 -15.94 12.43
N LEU A 30 37.55 -14.80 12.07
CA LEU A 30 37.55 -13.61 12.93
C LEU A 30 36.13 -13.10 13.24
N ARG A 31 35.23 -13.22 12.27
CA ARG A 31 33.87 -12.70 12.35
C ARG A 31 32.92 -13.62 13.14
N CYS A 32 33.04 -14.92 12.94
CA CYS A 32 32.08 -15.91 13.47
C CYS A 32 32.69 -16.78 14.58
N HIS A 33 34.01 -16.81 14.71
CA HIS A 33 34.76 -17.62 15.66
C HIS A 33 35.94 -16.83 16.29
N PRO A 34 35.63 -15.75 17.04
CA PRO A 34 36.67 -14.94 17.66
C PRO A 34 37.33 -15.70 18.83
N ALA A 35 38.63 -15.53 19.03
CA ALA A 35 39.41 -16.18 20.09
C ALA A 35 39.13 -15.63 21.51
N ARG A 36 37.90 -15.21 21.79
CA ARG A 36 37.44 -14.64 23.06
C ARG A 36 36.06 -15.17 23.41
N GLY A 37 35.73 -15.16 24.70
CA GLY A 37 34.43 -15.63 25.18
C GLY A 37 34.29 -17.15 25.06
N PRO A 38 33.08 -17.69 24.80
CA PRO A 38 32.81 -19.13 24.81
C PRO A 38 33.69 -19.95 23.86
N PHE A 39 34.13 -19.35 22.74
CA PHE A 39 34.93 -20.02 21.71
C PHE A 39 36.44 -20.05 22.00
N ALA A 40 36.91 -19.38 23.05
CA ALA A 40 38.35 -19.36 23.39
C ALA A 40 38.92 -20.75 23.74
N LYS A 41 38.05 -21.70 24.11
CA LYS A 41 38.43 -23.09 24.43
C LYS A 41 38.37 -24.03 23.22
N HIS A 42 37.92 -23.53 22.06
CA HIS A 42 37.82 -24.35 20.86
C HIS A 42 39.21 -24.47 20.21
N ARG A 43 39.51 -25.66 19.71
CA ARG A 43 40.77 -25.99 19.05
C ARG A 43 40.60 -25.83 17.55
N LEU A 44 41.34 -24.88 17.00
CA LEU A 44 41.44 -24.63 15.56
C LEU A 44 42.64 -25.40 15.02
N VAL A 45 42.39 -26.31 14.08
CA VAL A 45 43.42 -27.10 13.40
C VAL A 45 43.44 -26.76 11.91
N PRO A 46 44.57 -26.96 11.21
CA PRO A 46 44.60 -26.85 9.76
C PRO A 46 43.56 -27.79 9.12
N PRO A 47 42.88 -27.36 8.04
CA PRO A 47 41.91 -28.21 7.37
C PRO A 47 42.60 -29.45 6.80
N PRO A 48 41.90 -30.60 6.72
CA PRO A 48 42.47 -31.81 6.11
C PRO A 48 42.92 -31.50 4.68
N ALA A 49 44.20 -31.73 4.40
CA ALA A 49 44.73 -31.59 3.05
C ALA A 49 44.01 -32.59 2.13
N HIS A 50 43.44 -32.11 1.02
CA HIS A 50 43.00 -33.01 -0.04
C HIS A 50 44.23 -33.74 -0.63
N PRO A 51 44.15 -35.06 -0.88
CA PRO A 51 45.24 -35.80 -1.49
C PRO A 51 45.35 -35.37 -2.96
N GLY A 52 46.40 -34.61 -3.30
CA GLY A 52 46.61 -34.16 -4.67
C GLY A 52 47.74 -33.16 -4.86
N ALA A 53 48.99 -33.57 -4.59
CA ALA A 53 50.19 -33.24 -5.39
C ALA A 53 51.47 -33.80 -4.72
N PRO A 54 52.46 -34.27 -5.49
CA PRO A 54 53.60 -35.02 -4.97
C PRO A 54 54.79 -34.13 -4.61
N GLY A 55 55.58 -34.53 -3.61
CA GLY A 55 56.94 -34.03 -3.44
C GLY A 55 57.51 -34.13 -2.04
N GLY A 56 58.49 -35.02 -1.86
CA GLY A 56 59.65 -34.76 -1.00
C GLY A 56 59.66 -35.33 0.41
N GLY A 57 60.02 -36.61 0.52
CA GLY A 57 61.13 -37.10 1.36
C GLY A 57 61.12 -36.90 2.88
N GLY A 58 61.29 -38.00 3.60
CA GLY A 58 62.13 -38.00 4.81
C GLY A 58 61.46 -38.46 6.11
N ASP A 59 61.63 -39.77 6.35
CA ASP A 59 62.04 -40.34 7.63
C ASP A 59 61.03 -40.53 8.79
N GLY A 60 60.92 -41.79 9.19
CA GLY A 60 61.11 -42.22 10.58
C GLY A 60 60.02 -41.91 11.62
N GLY A 61 59.33 -42.96 12.06
CA GLY A 61 58.88 -43.02 13.46
C GLY A 61 57.46 -43.52 13.68
N GLY A 62 57.28 -44.85 13.68
CA GLY A 62 56.12 -45.47 14.30
C GLY A 62 56.06 -45.14 15.80
N GLY A 63 54.99 -44.48 16.23
CA GLY A 63 54.72 -44.16 17.62
C GLY A 63 53.32 -44.61 18.02
N LYS A 64 53.23 -45.81 18.61
CA LYS A 64 52.10 -46.26 19.43
C LYS A 64 51.87 -45.25 20.58
N GLY A 65 50.62 -44.88 20.85
CA GLY A 65 50.22 -44.16 22.05
C GLY A 65 48.71 -44.32 22.27
N ALA A 66 48.28 -45.42 22.90
CA ALA A 66 48.08 -45.55 24.35
C ALA A 66 46.67 -45.08 24.77
N GLY A 67 45.78 -46.04 24.96
CA GLY A 67 44.57 -45.87 25.74
C GLY A 67 44.93 -45.53 27.19
N GLY A 68 44.73 -44.27 27.57
CA GLY A 68 44.81 -43.83 28.96
C GLY A 68 43.51 -44.12 29.68
N GLY A 69 43.51 -45.11 30.57
CA GLY A 69 42.43 -45.31 31.55
C GLY A 69 42.24 -44.04 32.39
N ARG A 70 41.03 -43.48 32.38
CA ARG A 70 40.67 -42.33 33.22
C ARG A 70 40.71 -42.77 34.69
N LYS A 71 41.63 -42.22 35.49
CA LYS A 71 41.62 -42.35 36.96
C LYS A 71 40.32 -41.71 37.49
N LEU A 72 39.61 -42.39 38.40
CA LEU A 72 38.42 -41.80 39.03
C LEU A 72 38.83 -40.58 39.87
N PRO A 73 38.02 -39.52 39.89
CA PRO A 73 38.30 -38.34 40.71
C PRO A 73 38.23 -38.69 42.21
N THR A 74 39.29 -38.35 42.94
CA THR A 74 39.42 -38.52 44.41
C THR A 74 39.02 -37.24 45.15
N CYS A 75 38.76 -37.37 46.46
CA CYS A 75 38.38 -36.26 47.31
C CYS A 75 39.47 -35.20 47.40
N ALA A 76 39.10 -33.93 47.24
CA ALA A 76 40.03 -32.81 47.31
C ALA A 76 40.69 -32.60 48.69
N GLU A 77 40.06 -33.11 49.76
CA GLU A 77 40.61 -33.06 51.13
C GLU A 77 41.22 -34.41 51.57
N HIS A 78 40.92 -35.50 50.85
CA HIS A 78 41.35 -36.86 51.20
C HIS A 78 41.76 -37.60 49.92
N ASP A 79 43.00 -37.40 49.49
CA ASP A 79 43.50 -37.82 48.16
C ASP A 79 43.45 -39.34 47.91
N LEU A 80 43.42 -40.14 48.98
CA LEU A 80 43.31 -41.61 48.92
C LEU A 80 41.87 -42.11 48.86
N GLU A 81 40.89 -41.24 49.10
CA GLU A 81 39.48 -41.59 49.17
C GLU A 81 38.73 -41.20 47.89
N ASN A 82 37.90 -42.12 47.40
CA ASN A 82 36.99 -41.84 46.30
C ASN A 82 35.71 -41.18 46.82
N TYR A 83 35.11 -40.32 46.01
CA TYR A 83 33.76 -39.83 46.29
C TYR A 83 32.76 -41.00 46.28
N SER A 84 32.01 -41.15 47.36
CA SER A 84 31.08 -42.27 47.57
C SER A 84 29.65 -41.80 47.85
N MET A 85 29.49 -40.58 48.36
CA MET A 85 28.21 -39.99 48.74
C MET A 85 28.02 -38.61 48.10
N TYR A 86 26.79 -38.11 48.09
CA TYR A 86 26.45 -36.76 47.64
C TYR A 86 25.75 -36.02 48.77
N CYS A 87 26.33 -34.90 49.18
CA CYS A 87 25.76 -34.04 50.21
C CYS A 87 24.69 -33.14 49.57
N VAL A 88 23.42 -33.36 49.93
CA VAL A 88 22.29 -32.59 49.41
C VAL A 88 22.34 -31.15 49.92
N SER A 89 22.72 -30.96 51.18
CA SER A 89 22.85 -29.64 51.82
C SER A 89 23.93 -28.77 51.15
N CYS A 90 25.04 -29.37 50.71
CA CYS A 90 26.17 -28.66 50.10
C CYS A 90 26.20 -28.75 48.56
N ARG A 91 25.31 -29.57 47.98
CA ARG A 91 25.22 -29.87 46.54
C ARG A 91 26.53 -30.36 45.91
N SER A 92 27.32 -31.13 46.64
CA SER A 92 28.64 -31.62 46.22
C SER A 92 28.83 -33.12 46.51
N PRO A 93 29.65 -33.83 45.70
CA PRO A 93 30.09 -35.18 46.05
C PRO A 93 31.05 -35.13 47.25
N VAL A 94 30.95 -36.11 48.15
CA VAL A 94 31.79 -36.24 49.36
C VAL A 94 32.29 -37.68 49.50
N CYS A 95 33.49 -37.88 50.06
CA CYS A 95 34.01 -39.20 50.40
C CYS A 95 33.53 -39.64 51.81
N TYR A 96 33.89 -40.87 52.20
CA TYR A 96 33.50 -41.42 53.51
C TYR A 96 34.12 -40.64 54.68
N GLN A 97 35.41 -40.27 54.60
CA GLN A 97 36.10 -39.51 55.65
C GLN A 97 35.49 -38.11 55.86
N CYS A 98 35.12 -37.41 54.78
CA CYS A 98 34.40 -36.12 54.87
C CYS A 98 33.02 -36.24 55.56
N LEU A 99 32.40 -37.42 55.48
CA LEU A 99 31.09 -37.70 56.08
C LEU A 99 31.22 -38.12 57.55
N GLU A 100 32.13 -39.04 57.88
CA GLU A 100 32.23 -39.61 59.24
C GLU A 100 32.93 -38.66 60.21
N GLU A 101 34.05 -38.07 59.80
CA GLU A 101 34.92 -37.25 60.66
C GLU A 101 34.94 -35.77 60.24
N GLY A 102 34.46 -35.48 59.03
CA GLY A 102 34.50 -34.14 58.44
C GLY A 102 33.25 -33.28 58.67
N LYS A 103 33.20 -32.18 57.92
CA LYS A 103 32.16 -31.13 58.01
C LYS A 103 30.76 -31.58 57.56
N HIS A 104 30.60 -32.81 57.04
CA HIS A 104 29.34 -33.30 56.48
C HIS A 104 28.62 -34.32 57.37
N SER A 105 29.13 -34.61 58.57
CA SER A 105 28.55 -35.59 59.51
C SER A 105 27.12 -35.30 59.95
N LYS A 106 26.67 -34.05 59.88
CA LYS A 106 25.30 -33.63 60.20
C LYS A 106 24.45 -33.21 58.99
N HIS A 107 24.98 -33.36 57.78
CA HIS A 107 24.26 -32.97 56.56
C HIS A 107 23.46 -34.14 55.98
N ASP A 108 22.37 -33.80 55.26
CA ASP A 108 21.61 -34.81 54.52
C ASP A 108 22.45 -35.31 53.33
N VAL A 109 22.75 -36.61 53.33
CA VAL A 109 23.59 -37.25 52.32
C VAL A 109 22.88 -38.42 51.68
N LYS A 110 23.07 -38.57 50.37
CA LYS A 110 22.49 -39.66 49.57
C LYS A 110 23.59 -40.41 48.84
N ALA A 111 23.34 -41.67 48.50
CA ALA A 111 24.27 -42.48 47.72
C ALA A 111 24.62 -41.78 46.40
N LEU A 112 25.91 -41.62 46.10
CA LEU A 112 26.37 -40.85 44.94
C LEU A 112 25.83 -41.43 43.62
N GLY A 113 25.78 -42.75 43.49
CA GLY A 113 25.24 -43.43 42.31
C GLY A 113 23.74 -43.18 42.08
N ALA A 114 22.95 -43.03 43.15
CA ALA A 114 21.52 -42.72 43.05
C ALA A 114 21.30 -41.26 42.63
N MET A 115 22.01 -40.32 43.25
CA MET A 115 21.96 -38.90 42.89
C MET A 115 22.49 -38.64 41.49
N TRP A 116 23.55 -39.35 41.06
CA TRP A 116 24.08 -39.28 39.69
C TRP A 116 23.02 -39.69 38.66
N LYS A 117 22.34 -40.82 38.88
CA LYS A 117 21.24 -41.27 38.00
C LYS A 117 20.10 -40.25 37.98
N GLN A 118 19.70 -39.73 39.14
CA GLN A 118 18.64 -38.73 39.26
C GLN A 118 18.99 -37.44 38.52
N HIS A 119 20.16 -36.85 38.77
CA HIS A 119 20.59 -35.62 38.10
C HIS A 119 20.77 -35.82 36.60
N LYS A 120 21.29 -36.97 36.17
CA LYS A 120 21.40 -37.30 34.74
C LYS A 120 20.01 -37.36 34.09
N ALA A 121 19.04 -38.01 34.74
CA ALA A 121 17.66 -38.06 34.25
C ALA A 121 17.00 -36.68 34.20
N GLN A 122 17.14 -35.87 35.24
CA GLN A 122 16.63 -34.50 35.29
C GLN A 122 17.25 -33.61 34.22
N LEU A 123 18.57 -33.69 34.02
CA LEU A 123 19.27 -32.94 32.97
C LEU A 123 18.83 -33.39 31.58
N SER A 124 18.71 -34.69 31.34
CA SER A 124 18.20 -35.22 30.07
C SER A 124 16.77 -34.75 29.80
N GLN A 125 15.89 -34.74 30.81
CA GLN A 125 14.53 -34.22 30.67
C GLN A 125 14.51 -32.72 30.38
N ALA A 126 15.33 -31.92 31.08
CA ALA A 126 15.44 -30.49 30.83
C ALA A 126 15.97 -30.17 29.43
N LEU A 127 16.97 -30.94 28.96
CA LEU A 127 17.51 -30.81 27.59
C LEU A 127 16.47 -31.16 26.52
N ASN A 128 15.67 -32.20 26.74
CA ASN A 128 14.56 -32.53 25.84
C ASN A 128 13.56 -31.36 25.75
N GLY A 129 13.18 -30.76 26.88
CA GLY A 129 12.28 -29.60 26.89
C GLY A 129 12.83 -28.37 26.16
N VAL A 130 14.14 -28.11 26.29
CA VAL A 130 14.82 -27.05 25.52
C VAL A 130 14.83 -27.37 24.02
N SER A 131 15.08 -28.63 23.66
CA SER A 131 15.06 -29.08 22.26
C SER A 131 13.67 -28.90 21.63
N ASP A 132 12.61 -29.26 22.35
CA ASP A 132 11.23 -29.07 21.89
C ASP A 132 10.91 -27.59 21.67
N LYS A 133 11.29 -26.73 22.62
CA LYS A 133 11.12 -25.26 22.48
C LYS A 133 11.93 -24.67 21.33
N ALA A 134 13.14 -25.18 21.08
CA ALA A 134 13.94 -24.76 19.94
C ALA A 134 13.28 -25.17 18.60
N LYS A 135 12.62 -26.33 18.54
CA LYS A 135 11.86 -26.77 17.38
C LYS A 135 10.64 -25.88 17.13
N GLU A 136 9.84 -25.60 18.17
CA GLU A 136 8.70 -24.67 18.09
C GLU A 136 9.15 -23.28 17.60
N ALA A 137 10.25 -22.73 18.13
CA ALA A 137 10.78 -21.44 17.70
C ALA A 137 11.22 -21.44 16.24
N LYS A 138 11.80 -22.55 15.75
CA LYS A 138 12.18 -22.69 14.34
C LYS A 138 10.96 -22.71 13.43
N GLU A 139 9.90 -23.42 13.81
CA GLU A 139 8.63 -23.47 13.07
C GLU A 139 7.98 -22.07 13.03
N PHE A 140 7.96 -21.36 14.16
CA PHE A 140 7.47 -19.99 14.23
C PHE A 140 8.27 -19.03 13.34
N LEU A 141 9.59 -19.15 13.30
CA LEU A 141 10.43 -18.36 12.38
C LEU A 141 10.08 -18.60 10.91
N VAL A 142 9.76 -19.85 10.53
CA VAL A 142 9.31 -20.15 9.16
C VAL A 142 7.94 -19.50 8.89
N GLN A 143 7.01 -19.57 9.85
CA GLN A 143 5.71 -18.92 9.72
C GLN A 143 5.85 -17.39 9.53
N LEU A 144 6.72 -16.74 10.31
CA LEU A 144 6.97 -15.30 10.17
C LEU A 144 7.57 -14.94 8.81
N LYS A 145 8.48 -15.75 8.27
CA LYS A 145 9.03 -15.54 6.93
C LYS A 145 7.96 -15.66 5.85
N ASN A 146 7.07 -16.64 5.97
CA ASN A 146 5.95 -16.80 5.04
C ASN A 146 4.99 -15.62 5.13
N LEU A 147 4.68 -15.14 6.34
CA LEU A 147 3.82 -13.97 6.53
C LEU A 147 4.45 -12.71 5.92
N LEU A 148 5.77 -12.53 6.08
CA LEU A 148 6.49 -11.42 5.45
C LEU A 148 6.35 -11.46 3.92
N GLN A 149 6.53 -12.63 3.31
CA GLN A 149 6.35 -12.81 1.88
C GLN A 149 4.91 -12.49 1.45
N GLN A 150 3.91 -13.00 2.17
CA GLN A 150 2.50 -12.72 1.88
C GLN A 150 2.16 -11.24 2.00
N ILE A 151 2.70 -10.53 2.98
CA ILE A 151 2.49 -9.08 3.11
C ILE A 151 3.08 -8.34 1.91
N GLN A 152 4.25 -8.76 1.42
CA GLN A 152 4.89 -8.18 0.24
C GLN A 152 4.04 -8.41 -1.02
N GLU A 153 3.64 -9.65 -1.28
CA GLU A 153 2.82 -10.01 -2.45
C GLU A 153 1.45 -9.30 -2.42
N ASN A 154 0.72 -9.41 -1.31
CA ASN A 154 -0.58 -8.75 -1.14
C ASN A 154 -0.47 -7.22 -1.21
N GLY A 155 0.65 -6.65 -0.74
CA GLY A 155 0.92 -5.21 -0.82
C GLY A 155 1.03 -4.75 -2.27
N LEU A 156 1.79 -5.47 -3.10
CA LEU A 156 1.92 -5.18 -4.52
C LEU A 156 0.58 -5.30 -5.26
N ASP A 157 -0.19 -6.34 -4.97
CA ASP A 157 -1.53 -6.51 -5.57
C ASP A 157 -2.48 -5.39 -5.16
N TYR A 158 -2.43 -4.96 -3.90
CA TYR A 158 -3.23 -3.85 -3.39
C TYR A 158 -2.84 -2.52 -4.05
N GLU A 159 -1.55 -2.24 -4.19
CA GLU A 159 -1.03 -1.07 -4.90
C GLU A 159 -1.47 -1.07 -6.36
N ALA A 160 -1.35 -2.19 -7.07
CA ALA A 160 -1.80 -2.33 -8.45
C ALA A 160 -3.30 -2.06 -8.60
N CYS A 161 -4.12 -2.56 -7.66
CA CYS A 161 -5.56 -2.31 -7.65
C CYS A 161 -5.90 -0.83 -7.39
N LEU A 162 -5.19 -0.17 -6.46
CA LEU A 162 -5.36 1.24 -6.19
C LEU A 162 -5.02 2.09 -7.42
N VAL A 163 -3.89 1.81 -8.05
CA VAL A 163 -3.46 2.49 -9.28
C VAL A 163 -4.53 2.34 -10.37
N ALA A 164 -5.02 1.12 -10.61
CA ALA A 164 -6.05 0.88 -11.62
C ALA A 164 -7.36 1.66 -11.33
N GLN A 165 -7.74 1.79 -10.06
CA GLN A 165 -8.92 2.59 -9.66
C GLN A 165 -8.70 4.09 -9.92
N CYS A 166 -7.53 4.64 -9.58
CA CYS A 166 -7.18 6.02 -9.86
C CYS A 166 -7.14 6.30 -11.37
N ASP A 167 -6.53 5.40 -12.15
CA ASP A 167 -6.46 5.53 -13.60
C ASP A 167 -7.85 5.54 -14.24
N ALA A 168 -8.77 4.69 -13.76
CA ALA A 168 -10.16 4.69 -14.22
C ALA A 168 -10.87 6.04 -13.96
N LEU A 169 -10.59 6.71 -12.83
CA LEU A 169 -11.11 8.04 -12.54
C LEU A 169 -10.52 9.11 -13.48
N VAL A 170 -9.21 9.07 -13.72
CA VAL A 170 -8.52 9.97 -14.68
C VAL A 170 -9.09 9.80 -16.09
N ASP A 171 -9.33 8.56 -16.51
CA ASP A 171 -9.95 8.21 -17.78
C ASP A 171 -11.37 8.78 -17.91
N ALA A 172 -12.17 8.66 -16.85
CA ALA A 172 -13.51 9.22 -16.82
C ALA A 172 -13.49 10.75 -16.96
N LEU A 173 -12.57 11.43 -16.27
CA LEU A 173 -12.35 12.87 -16.39
C LEU A 173 -11.90 13.28 -17.79
N THR A 174 -11.01 12.50 -18.39
CA THR A 174 -10.52 12.74 -19.76
C THR A 174 -11.65 12.63 -20.79
N ARG A 175 -12.52 11.61 -20.64
CA ARG A 175 -13.73 11.48 -21.47
C ARG A 175 -14.68 12.66 -21.27
N GLN A 176 -14.86 13.12 -20.04
CA GLN A 176 -15.73 14.28 -19.75
C GLN A 176 -15.18 15.57 -20.36
N LYS A 177 -13.86 15.80 -20.28
CA LYS A 177 -13.17 16.91 -20.96
C LYS A 177 -13.44 16.90 -22.47
N ALA A 178 -13.33 15.74 -23.12
CA ALA A 178 -13.58 15.62 -24.57
C ALA A 178 -15.02 16.00 -24.96
N LYS A 179 -16.01 15.59 -24.14
CA LYS A 179 -17.42 15.97 -24.35
C LYS A 179 -17.62 17.48 -24.22
N LEU A 180 -17.03 18.12 -23.20
CA LEU A 180 -17.11 19.56 -22.99
C LEU A 180 -16.48 20.33 -24.17
N LEU A 181 -15.31 19.90 -24.64
CA LEU A 181 -14.66 20.50 -25.82
C LEU A 181 -15.53 20.37 -27.07
N THR A 182 -16.22 19.24 -27.25
CA THR A 182 -17.15 19.07 -28.37
C THR A 182 -18.30 20.07 -28.31
N LYS A 183 -18.80 20.41 -27.11
CA LYS A 183 -19.84 21.45 -26.94
C LYS A 183 -19.32 22.83 -27.37
N VAL A 184 -18.10 23.18 -26.97
CA VAL A 184 -17.45 24.45 -27.38
C VAL A 184 -17.26 24.50 -28.90
N THR A 185 -16.77 23.43 -29.51
CA THR A 185 -16.56 23.35 -30.97
C THR A 185 -17.88 23.52 -31.72
N LYS A 186 -18.96 22.85 -31.28
CA LYS A 186 -20.28 22.99 -31.92
C LYS A 186 -20.82 24.41 -31.84
N GLU A 187 -20.68 25.06 -30.68
CA GLU A 187 -21.10 26.46 -30.52
C GLU A 187 -20.30 27.39 -31.44
N ARG A 188 -18.99 27.17 -31.53
CA ARG A 188 -18.11 27.92 -32.44
C ARG A 188 -18.52 27.74 -33.90
N GLU A 189 -18.73 26.51 -34.33
CA GLU A 189 -19.15 26.19 -35.70
C GLU A 189 -20.51 26.80 -36.02
N HIS A 190 -21.45 26.76 -35.08
CA HIS A 190 -22.76 27.38 -35.23
C HIS A 190 -22.63 28.91 -35.42
N LYS A 191 -21.93 29.60 -34.52
CA LYS A 191 -21.72 31.05 -34.60
C LYS A 191 -21.02 31.44 -35.90
N LEU A 192 -19.95 30.74 -36.28
CA LEU A 192 -19.24 30.97 -37.54
C LEU A 192 -20.16 30.83 -38.74
N LYS A 193 -20.98 29.76 -38.77
CA LYS A 193 -21.95 29.54 -39.84
C LYS A 193 -22.96 30.68 -39.94
N VAL A 194 -23.54 31.10 -38.82
CA VAL A 194 -24.52 32.21 -38.79
C VAL A 194 -23.91 33.51 -39.31
N VAL A 195 -22.69 33.86 -38.87
CA VAL A 195 -22.00 35.07 -39.35
C VAL A 195 -21.67 34.96 -40.83
N TRP A 196 -21.18 33.81 -41.29
CA TRP A 196 -20.85 33.59 -42.70
C TRP A 196 -22.08 33.70 -43.60
N ASP A 197 -23.20 33.11 -43.20
CA ASP A 197 -24.48 33.23 -43.91
C ASP A 197 -24.97 34.69 -43.94
N GLN A 198 -24.81 35.45 -42.84
CA GLN A 198 -25.12 36.88 -42.82
C GLN A 198 -24.24 37.69 -43.78
N ILE A 199 -22.94 37.43 -43.83
CA ILE A 199 -22.00 38.08 -44.75
C ILE A 199 -22.43 37.85 -46.20
N ASN A 200 -22.73 36.59 -46.57
CA ASN A 200 -23.13 36.27 -47.94
C ASN A 200 -24.45 36.92 -48.32
N HIS A 201 -25.44 36.89 -47.42
CA HIS A 201 -26.73 37.52 -47.64
C HIS A 201 -26.61 39.04 -47.81
N CYS A 202 -25.84 39.70 -46.94
CA CYS A 202 -25.59 41.13 -47.01
C CYS A 202 -24.83 41.50 -48.31
N THR A 203 -23.82 40.72 -48.67
CA THR A 203 -23.03 40.93 -49.90
C THR A 203 -23.90 40.82 -51.16
N LEU A 204 -24.77 39.80 -51.23
CA LEU A 204 -25.68 39.62 -52.37
C LEU A 204 -26.68 40.77 -52.47
N LYS A 205 -27.33 41.13 -51.35
CA LYS A 205 -28.28 42.26 -51.31
C LYS A 205 -27.60 43.58 -51.67
N LEU A 206 -26.38 43.81 -51.19
CA LEU A 206 -25.62 45.01 -51.50
C LEU A 206 -25.36 45.10 -53.00
N ARG A 207 -24.87 44.03 -53.62
CA ARG A 207 -24.66 43.97 -55.07
C ARG A 207 -25.94 44.25 -55.87
N GLN A 208 -27.07 43.66 -55.46
CA GLN A 208 -28.36 43.90 -56.10
C GLN A 208 -28.82 45.36 -55.96
N SER A 209 -28.65 45.94 -54.76
CA SER A 209 -29.02 47.34 -54.48
C SER A 209 -28.14 48.31 -55.26
N THR A 210 -26.84 48.06 -55.36
CA THR A 210 -25.91 48.85 -56.17
C THR A 210 -26.27 48.81 -57.64
N GLY A 211 -26.51 47.62 -58.21
CA GLY A 211 -26.91 47.51 -59.61
C GLY A 211 -28.26 48.17 -59.92
N LEU A 212 -29.22 48.10 -59.00
CA LEU A 212 -30.48 48.84 -59.11
C LEU A 212 -30.24 50.35 -59.07
N MET A 213 -29.39 50.83 -58.17
CA MET A 213 -29.02 52.24 -58.06
C MET A 213 -28.41 52.74 -59.37
N GLU A 214 -27.40 52.05 -59.90
CA GLU A 214 -26.73 52.39 -61.17
C GLU A 214 -27.74 52.44 -62.33
N TYR A 215 -28.63 51.46 -62.44
CA TYR A 215 -29.68 51.45 -63.46
C TYR A 215 -30.65 52.64 -63.32
N CYS A 216 -31.07 52.97 -62.09
CA CYS A 216 -31.91 54.14 -61.85
C CYS A 216 -31.21 55.43 -62.26
N LEU A 217 -29.91 55.56 -61.96
CA LEU A 217 -29.11 56.72 -62.34
C LEU A 217 -29.00 56.88 -63.86
N GLU A 218 -28.89 55.79 -64.62
CA GLU A 218 -28.92 55.85 -66.09
C GLU A 218 -30.31 56.23 -66.63
N VAL A 219 -31.38 55.65 -66.10
CA VAL A 219 -32.77 55.96 -66.52
C VAL A 219 -33.12 57.43 -66.28
N ILE A 220 -32.64 58.04 -65.20
CA ILE A 220 -32.89 59.46 -64.88
C ILE A 220 -32.27 60.41 -65.93
N LYS A 221 -31.31 59.95 -66.74
CA LYS A 221 -30.71 60.74 -67.83
C LYS A 221 -31.57 60.79 -69.10
N GLU A 222 -32.67 60.04 -69.16
CA GLU A 222 -33.59 60.04 -70.30
C GLU A 222 -34.15 61.44 -70.54
N ASN A 223 -34.10 61.90 -71.80
CA ASN A 223 -34.51 63.27 -72.16
C ASN A 223 -35.94 63.32 -72.70
N ASP A 224 -36.51 62.19 -73.15
CA ASP A 224 -37.91 62.11 -73.56
C ASP A 224 -38.84 61.92 -72.34
N PRO A 225 -39.75 62.87 -72.04
CA PRO A 225 -40.68 62.76 -70.92
C PRO A 225 -41.60 61.53 -71.03
N SER A 226 -41.99 61.15 -72.25
CA SER A 226 -42.90 60.02 -72.47
C SER A 226 -42.22 58.69 -72.18
N GLY A 227 -41.00 58.49 -72.71
CA GLY A 227 -40.16 57.33 -72.46
C GLY A 227 -39.81 57.14 -70.98
N PHE A 228 -39.48 58.22 -70.27
CA PHE A 228 -39.22 58.16 -68.83
C PHE A 228 -40.46 57.71 -68.02
N LEU A 229 -41.62 58.31 -68.30
CA LEU A 229 -42.86 58.00 -67.58
C LEU A 229 -43.33 56.56 -67.79
N GLN A 230 -43.03 55.94 -68.94
CA GLN A 230 -43.39 54.53 -69.21
C GLN A 230 -42.71 53.53 -68.26
N ILE A 231 -41.56 53.86 -67.69
CA ILE A 231 -40.77 52.92 -66.86
C ILE A 231 -40.60 53.36 -65.40
N SER A 232 -40.71 54.66 -65.11
CA SER A 232 -40.39 55.25 -63.80
C SER A 232 -41.25 54.69 -62.65
N ASP A 233 -42.55 54.53 -62.80
CA ASP A 233 -43.44 54.02 -61.73
C ASP A 233 -43.06 52.61 -61.27
N ALA A 234 -42.73 51.73 -62.22
CA ALA A 234 -42.29 50.37 -61.91
C ALA A 234 -40.92 50.39 -61.19
N LEU A 235 -40.04 51.30 -61.59
CA LEU A 235 -38.72 51.44 -61.01
C LEU A 235 -38.77 52.03 -59.59
N ILE A 236 -39.60 53.04 -59.36
CA ILE A 236 -39.85 53.63 -58.03
C ILE A 236 -40.33 52.54 -57.06
N LYS A 237 -41.31 51.71 -57.46
CA LYS A 237 -41.78 50.58 -56.64
C LYS A 237 -40.65 49.60 -56.31
N ARG A 238 -39.81 49.26 -57.30
CA ARG A 238 -38.64 48.38 -57.06
C ARG A 238 -37.64 48.97 -56.08
N VAL A 239 -37.37 50.27 -56.18
CA VAL A 239 -36.47 50.98 -55.26
C VAL A 239 -37.05 50.99 -53.84
N GLN A 240 -38.34 51.30 -53.69
CA GLN A 240 -39.03 51.29 -52.39
C GLN A 240 -38.96 49.89 -51.73
N VAL A 241 -39.28 48.83 -52.48
CA VAL A 241 -39.17 47.45 -51.99
C VAL A 241 -37.72 47.10 -51.61
N SER A 242 -36.74 47.52 -52.41
CA SER A 242 -35.32 47.30 -52.08
C SER A 242 -34.90 48.06 -50.82
N GLN A 243 -35.43 49.27 -50.59
CA GLN A 243 -35.14 50.10 -49.41
C GLN A 243 -35.73 49.49 -48.13
N GLU A 244 -36.96 48.98 -48.21
CA GLU A 244 -37.64 48.27 -47.12
C GLU A 244 -36.92 46.98 -46.69
N GLN A 245 -36.02 46.45 -47.52
CA GLN A 245 -35.23 45.27 -47.15
C GLN A 245 -34.01 45.58 -46.28
N TRP A 246 -33.68 46.86 -46.09
CA TRP A 246 -32.53 47.35 -45.29
C TRP A 246 -32.94 48.01 -43.96
N VAL A 247 -34.23 48.04 -43.62
CA VAL A 247 -34.70 48.69 -42.37
C VAL A 247 -34.24 47.95 -41.10
N LYS A 248 -34.44 48.63 -39.97
CA LYS A 248 -33.96 48.35 -38.62
C LYS A 248 -33.96 46.84 -38.26
N GLY A 249 -32.81 46.34 -37.83
CA GLY A 249 -32.56 44.92 -37.51
C GLY A 249 -31.92 44.12 -38.65
N ALA A 250 -31.96 44.58 -39.91
CA ALA A 250 -31.32 43.88 -41.03
C ALA A 250 -29.78 43.89 -40.97
N LEU A 251 -29.19 44.88 -40.30
CA LEU A 251 -27.74 45.09 -40.17
C LEU A 251 -27.22 44.77 -38.76
N GLU A 252 -28.02 44.08 -37.94
CA GLU A 252 -27.59 43.69 -36.59
C GLU A 252 -26.98 42.28 -36.60
N PRO A 253 -25.86 42.06 -35.89
CA PRO A 253 -25.30 40.72 -35.72
C PRO A 253 -26.32 39.77 -35.08
N LYS A 254 -26.52 38.59 -35.67
CA LYS A 254 -27.46 37.58 -35.13
C LYS A 254 -26.89 36.80 -33.95
N VAL A 255 -25.57 36.84 -33.76
CA VAL A 255 -24.86 36.16 -32.68
C VAL A 255 -23.77 37.08 -32.13
N SER A 256 -23.44 36.95 -30.84
CA SER A 256 -22.31 37.64 -30.23
C SER A 256 -21.01 36.84 -30.38
N ALA A 257 -19.86 37.49 -30.19
CA ALA A 257 -18.55 36.85 -30.25
C ALA A 257 -18.22 36.04 -28.98
N GLU A 258 -18.81 36.40 -27.84
CA GLU A 258 -18.57 35.79 -26.54
C GLU A 258 -19.21 34.41 -26.43
N PHE A 259 -18.59 33.47 -25.74
CA PHE A 259 -19.17 32.15 -25.48
C PHE A 259 -19.89 32.17 -24.15
N ASP A 260 -21.21 31.95 -24.16
CA ASP A 260 -22.02 31.83 -22.94
C ASP A 260 -21.95 30.39 -22.39
N LEU A 261 -20.73 29.96 -22.06
CA LEU A 261 -20.42 28.64 -21.52
C LEU A 261 -19.51 28.80 -20.30
N THR A 262 -20.06 28.53 -19.12
CA THR A 262 -19.31 28.52 -17.87
C THR A 262 -19.12 27.08 -17.38
N LEU A 263 -17.89 26.75 -17.00
CA LEU A 263 -17.56 25.46 -16.37
C LEU A 263 -17.52 25.66 -14.85
N ASP A 264 -18.40 24.98 -14.14
CA ASP A 264 -18.32 24.85 -12.68
C ASP A 264 -17.56 23.57 -12.31
N SER A 265 -16.33 23.73 -11.80
CA SER A 265 -15.47 22.62 -11.37
C SER A 265 -15.44 22.41 -9.86
N GLU A 266 -16.04 23.30 -9.07
CA GLU A 266 -15.91 23.30 -7.61
C GLU A 266 -16.44 22.02 -6.95
N PRO A 267 -17.63 21.49 -7.32
CA PRO A 267 -18.15 20.26 -6.73
C PRO A 267 -17.26 19.04 -6.96
N LEU A 268 -16.62 18.99 -8.14
CA LEU A 268 -15.71 17.90 -8.50
C LEU A 268 -14.40 18.00 -7.72
N LEU A 269 -13.84 19.21 -7.57
CA LEU A 269 -12.66 19.43 -6.74
C LEU A 269 -12.91 19.03 -5.29
N GLN A 270 -14.08 19.39 -4.75
CA GLN A 270 -14.47 18.97 -3.41
C GLN A 270 -14.52 17.44 -3.28
N SER A 271 -15.05 16.75 -4.29
CA SER A 271 -15.11 15.28 -4.31
C SER A 271 -13.72 14.64 -4.41
N ILE A 272 -12.79 15.24 -5.17
CA ILE A 272 -11.39 14.80 -5.26
C ILE A 272 -10.68 14.97 -3.90
N HIS A 273 -10.90 16.08 -3.19
CA HIS A 273 -10.34 16.29 -1.85
C HIS A 273 -10.88 15.30 -0.81
N GLN A 274 -12.06 14.73 -1.03
CA GLN A 274 -12.67 13.73 -0.15
C GLN A 274 -12.27 12.28 -0.53
N LEU A 275 -11.47 12.08 -1.58
CA LEU A 275 -11.02 10.77 -2.01
C LEU A 275 -9.97 10.22 -1.03
N ASP A 276 -10.37 9.28 -0.19
CA ASP A 276 -9.53 8.64 0.82
C ASP A 276 -9.92 7.17 1.03
N PHE A 277 -9.08 6.40 1.72
CA PHE A 277 -9.34 5.02 2.07
C PHE A 277 -10.47 4.92 3.10
N ILE A 278 -11.53 4.20 2.77
CA ILE A 278 -12.59 3.86 3.72
C ILE A 278 -12.21 2.55 4.40
N GLN A 279 -11.88 2.61 5.69
CA GLN A 279 -11.44 1.44 6.45
C GLN A 279 -12.65 0.56 6.84
N MET A 280 -13.01 -0.39 5.98
CA MET A 280 -14.04 -1.42 6.27
C MET A 280 -13.54 -2.53 7.21
N LYS A 281 -12.87 -2.18 8.33
CA LYS A 281 -12.47 -3.14 9.36
C LYS A 281 -12.99 -2.72 10.73
N CYS A 282 -14.26 -3.04 10.99
CA CYS A 282 -14.77 -3.20 12.34
C CYS A 282 -13.99 -4.32 13.05
N ARG A 283 -12.95 -3.95 13.82
CA ARG A 283 -12.45 -4.73 14.96
C ARG A 283 -12.65 -3.99 16.30
N VAL A 284 -13.50 -2.97 16.31
CA VAL A 284 -13.93 -2.19 17.49
C VAL A 284 -15.45 -1.98 17.35
N PRO A 285 -16.26 -2.11 18.43
CA PRO A 285 -17.71 -2.16 18.32
C PRO A 285 -18.25 -0.90 17.64
N VAL A 286 -19.07 -1.13 16.62
CA VAL A 286 -20.00 -0.23 15.92
C VAL A 286 -20.04 1.18 16.51
N SER A 287 -19.37 2.13 15.85
CA SER A 287 -19.65 3.54 16.07
C SER A 287 -21.11 3.78 15.66
N VAL A 288 -21.94 4.19 16.62
CA VAL A 288 -23.34 4.56 16.36
C VAL A 288 -23.37 5.57 15.22
N PRO A 289 -24.13 5.34 14.14
CA PRO A 289 -24.25 6.30 13.06
C PRO A 289 -24.70 7.66 13.60
N PRO A 290 -24.13 8.77 13.11
CA PRO A 290 -24.51 10.08 13.59
C PRO A 290 -25.99 10.38 13.27
N VAL A 291 -26.68 11.07 14.18
CA VAL A 291 -28.13 11.33 14.11
C VAL A 291 -28.49 12.02 12.78
N PRO A 292 -29.53 11.54 12.05
CA PRO A 292 -29.96 12.16 10.80
C PRO A 292 -30.46 13.59 11.02
N LEU A 293 -30.18 14.48 10.06
CA LEU A 293 -30.61 15.88 10.10
C LEU A 293 -31.92 16.05 9.32
N LEU A 294 -32.97 16.53 9.99
CA LEU A 294 -34.23 16.87 9.33
C LEU A 294 -34.03 18.06 8.38
N GLN A 295 -34.53 17.91 7.15
CA GLN A 295 -34.62 18.97 6.15
C GLN A 295 -35.95 19.70 6.34
N LEU A 296 -35.99 20.61 7.32
CA LEU A 296 -37.21 21.30 7.73
C LEU A 296 -37.92 21.99 6.56
N GLU A 297 -37.16 22.50 5.59
CA GLU A 297 -37.69 23.13 4.37
C GLU A 297 -38.43 22.17 3.42
N LYS A 298 -38.24 20.86 3.58
CA LYS A 298 -38.90 19.80 2.80
C LYS A 298 -39.91 19.01 3.62
N CYS A 299 -39.87 19.14 4.95
CA CYS A 299 -40.90 18.58 5.82
C CYS A 299 -42.18 19.39 5.68
N CYS A 300 -43.33 18.73 5.56
CA CYS A 300 -44.61 19.43 5.49
C CYS A 300 -45.74 18.59 6.05
N THR A 301 -46.79 19.27 6.50
CA THR A 301 -48.07 18.67 6.86
C THR A 301 -49.10 19.10 5.83
N ARG A 302 -49.86 18.14 5.29
CA ARG A 302 -50.95 18.43 4.35
C ARG A 302 -52.12 17.49 4.63
N ASN A 303 -53.29 18.07 4.92
CA ASN A 303 -54.48 17.33 5.36
C ASN A 303 -54.16 16.44 6.57
N ASN A 304 -54.35 15.12 6.44
CA ASN A 304 -54.04 14.07 7.42
C ASN A 304 -52.72 13.33 7.12
N SER A 305 -51.83 13.92 6.31
CA SER A 305 -50.51 13.33 6.01
C SER A 305 -49.37 14.24 6.50
N VAL A 306 -48.35 13.61 7.09
CA VAL A 306 -47.09 14.25 7.47
C VAL A 306 -45.99 13.69 6.58
N THR A 307 -45.25 14.58 5.93
CA THR A 307 -44.04 14.22 5.17
C THR A 307 -42.83 14.68 5.94
N LEU A 308 -41.95 13.74 6.28
CA LEU A 308 -40.65 14.01 6.88
C LEU A 308 -39.56 13.78 5.85
N ALA A 309 -38.62 14.70 5.76
CA ALA A 309 -37.43 14.58 4.93
C ALA A 309 -36.20 14.75 5.83
N TRP A 310 -35.22 13.88 5.68
CA TRP A 310 -33.96 13.97 6.42
C TRP A 310 -32.79 13.65 5.50
N ARG A 311 -31.60 14.07 5.92
CA ARG A 311 -30.33 13.77 5.27
C ARG A 311 -29.31 13.31 6.30
N MET A 312 -28.31 12.56 5.86
CA MET A 312 -27.18 12.26 6.73
C MET A 312 -26.36 13.53 7.00
N PRO A 313 -25.78 13.68 8.20
CA PRO A 313 -24.79 14.71 8.44
C PRO A 313 -23.70 14.67 7.37
N PRO A 314 -23.22 15.84 6.90
CA PRO A 314 -22.04 15.88 6.05
C PRO A 314 -20.90 15.12 6.75
N LEU A 315 -20.12 14.33 5.99
CA LEU A 315 -18.93 13.60 6.47
C LEU A 315 -19.20 12.28 7.22
N SER A 316 -20.43 11.73 7.22
CA SER A 316 -20.69 10.39 7.77
C SER A 316 -20.37 9.29 6.76
N HIS A 317 -19.32 8.51 7.01
CA HIS A 317 -18.91 7.36 6.18
C HIS A 317 -19.41 6.00 6.71
N ASN A 318 -20.22 6.00 7.78
CA ASN A 318 -20.78 4.76 8.32
C ASN A 318 -21.93 4.27 7.43
N PRO A 319 -21.93 3.00 7.00
CA PRO A 319 -23.08 2.42 6.32
C PRO A 319 -24.26 2.35 7.29
N VAL A 320 -25.35 3.06 6.96
CA VAL A 320 -26.61 2.98 7.69
C VAL A 320 -27.50 1.96 7.00
N GLU A 321 -27.86 0.86 7.67
CA GLU A 321 -28.79 -0.14 7.12
C GLU A 321 -30.23 0.39 6.97
N GLY A 322 -30.63 1.32 7.84
CA GLY A 322 -31.95 1.95 7.78
C GLY A 322 -32.19 2.89 8.96
N TYR A 323 -33.29 3.64 8.89
CA TYR A 323 -33.80 4.47 9.97
C TYR A 323 -35.15 3.92 10.41
N ILE A 324 -35.38 3.88 11.72
CA ILE A 324 -36.71 3.60 12.29
C ILE A 324 -37.31 4.94 12.70
N LEU A 325 -38.52 5.22 12.22
CA LEU A 325 -39.29 6.37 12.67
C LEU A 325 -40.24 5.91 13.77
N GLU A 326 -40.14 6.54 14.93
CA GLU A 326 -40.98 6.31 16.09
C GLU A 326 -41.76 7.60 16.39
N LEU A 327 -43.08 7.50 16.53
CA LEU A 327 -43.97 8.63 16.80
C LEU A 327 -44.51 8.55 18.23
N ASP A 328 -44.34 9.64 18.98
CA ASP A 328 -44.95 9.83 20.29
C ASP A 328 -46.27 10.59 20.13
N ASP A 329 -47.37 10.04 20.65
CA ASP A 329 -48.68 10.71 20.66
C ASP A 329 -48.84 11.68 21.85
N GLY A 330 -47.86 11.74 22.76
CA GLY A 330 -47.85 12.65 23.91
C GLY A 330 -48.68 12.15 25.10
N ASP A 331 -49.33 10.99 24.98
CA ASP A 331 -50.15 10.39 26.04
C ASP A 331 -49.30 9.51 27.00
N GLY A 332 -47.97 9.54 26.87
CA GLY A 332 -47.03 8.75 27.68
C GLY A 332 -47.07 7.25 27.38
N GLY A 333 -47.59 6.87 26.21
CA GLY A 333 -47.70 5.49 25.73
C GLY A 333 -46.42 4.98 25.05
N GLN A 334 -46.51 3.82 24.42
CA GLN A 334 -45.43 3.30 23.57
C GLN A 334 -45.37 4.08 22.25
N PHE A 335 -44.16 4.31 21.73
CA PHE A 335 -43.99 4.88 20.41
C PHE A 335 -44.68 4.01 19.35
N ARG A 336 -45.31 4.68 18.38
CA ARG A 336 -45.99 4.06 17.23
C ARG A 336 -45.14 4.12 15.97
#